data_AF-A0A8U1BPQ1-F1
#
_entry.id   AF-A0A8U1BPQ1-F1
#
_cell.length_a   1.000
_cell.length_b   1.000
_cell.length_c   1.000
_cell.angle_alpha   90.00
_cell.angle_beta   90.00
_cell.angle_gamma   90.00
#
_symmetry.space_group_name_H-M   'P 1'
#
loop_
_entity.id
_entity.type
_entity.pdbx_description
1 polymer ?
#
loop_
_entity_poly.entity_id
_entity_poly.type
_entity_poly.pdbx_seq_one_letter_code
_entity_poly.pdbx_strand_id
1 'polypeptide(L)'
;MSMEGLSSVQNLQALSALLSTRDEDDEYNCSNMTSSTVMGPGDIGLPSPASNKSAYTKKDSKAIWSEEEVTEGSQFDDLTDTRPKPEYDILLKQNVGTEDVFLGMSRKDPSSMCCDSMLVKIKLPDTKATDVVLDVREKFLDLRTPNFKLGLHLPHPVHSQDGKAQFYSERQELEVTLPMNRLMDQINLQR
;
A
#
# COMPACT_ATOMS: atom_id res chain seq x y z
N MET A 1 -5.62 2.36 -35.04
CA MET A 1 -5.87 1.39 -33.95
C MET A 1 -7.20 1.76 -33.36
N SER A 2 -8.24 0.97 -33.66
CA SER A 2 -9.61 1.21 -33.17
C SER A 2 -9.70 0.75 -31.71
N MET A 3 -10.04 1.67 -30.80
CA MET A 3 -10.53 1.31 -29.48
C MET A 3 -12.01 0.97 -29.62
N GLU A 4 -12.30 -0.31 -29.84
CA GLU A 4 -13.66 -0.81 -29.85
C GLU A 4 -14.09 -1.09 -28.40
N GLY A 5 -15.21 -0.47 -28.03
CA GLY A 5 -15.66 -0.26 -26.67
C GLY A 5 -15.89 -1.55 -25.88
N LEU A 6 -15.15 -1.67 -24.77
CA LEU A 6 -15.43 -2.59 -23.68
C LEU A 6 -16.62 -2.08 -22.87
N SER A 7 -17.85 -2.34 -23.33
CA SER A 7 -19.01 -2.49 -22.44
C SER A 7 -20.16 -3.12 -23.22
N SER A 8 -20.37 -4.42 -23.05
CA SER A 8 -21.59 -5.07 -23.52
C SER A 8 -22.79 -4.43 -22.83
N VAL A 9 -23.87 -4.17 -23.57
CA VAL A 9 -25.15 -3.65 -23.03
C VAL A 9 -25.64 -4.50 -21.84
N GLN A 10 -25.30 -5.79 -21.85
CA GLN A 10 -25.59 -6.73 -20.77
C GLN A 10 -24.85 -6.38 -19.46
N ASN A 11 -23.61 -5.88 -19.55
CA ASN A 11 -22.83 -5.46 -18.38
C ASN A 11 -23.45 -4.20 -17.76
N LEU A 12 -23.94 -3.27 -18.58
CA LEU A 12 -24.63 -2.07 -18.10
C LEU A 12 -25.97 -2.41 -17.45
N GLN A 13 -26.73 -3.38 -17.97
CA GLN A 13 -27.96 -3.87 -17.33
C GLN A 13 -27.71 -4.62 -16.02
N ALA A 14 -26.65 -5.43 -15.95
CA ALA A 14 -26.28 -6.13 -14.71
C ALA A 14 -25.87 -5.13 -13.61
N LEU A 15 -25.12 -4.08 -13.97
CA LEU A 15 -24.76 -3.00 -13.06
C LEU A 15 -25.98 -2.18 -12.62
N SER A 16 -26.91 -1.86 -13.53
CA SER A 16 -28.12 -1.12 -13.16
C SER A 16 -28.96 -1.90 -12.16
N ALA A 17 -29.10 -3.22 -12.34
CA ALA A 17 -29.83 -4.08 -11.40
C ALA A 17 -29.19 -4.15 -10.01
N LEU A 18 -27.86 -4.01 -9.92
CA LEU A 18 -27.11 -3.99 -8.66
C LEU A 18 -27.18 -2.64 -7.94
N LEU A 19 -27.19 -1.54 -8.69
CA LEU A 19 -27.18 -0.18 -8.17
C LEU A 19 -28.58 0.38 -7.90
N SER A 20 -29.62 -0.19 -8.52
CA SER A 20 -30.99 0.11 -8.15
C SER A 20 -31.27 -0.47 -6.76
N THR A 21 -31.13 0.37 -5.73
CA THR A 21 -31.76 0.14 -4.44
C THR A 21 -33.26 0.02 -4.68
N ARG A 22 -33.80 -1.18 -4.46
CA ARG A 22 -35.23 -1.40 -4.52
C ARG A 22 -35.81 -0.58 -3.38
N ASP A 23 -36.48 0.52 -3.70
CA ASP A 23 -37.28 1.29 -2.74
C ASP A 23 -38.41 0.36 -2.27
N GLU A 24 -38.10 -0.48 -1.28
CA GLU A 24 -39.07 -1.20 -0.49
C GLU A 24 -39.41 -0.27 0.67
N ASP A 25 -40.59 0.35 0.56
CA ASP A 25 -41.23 1.09 1.64
C ASP A 25 -41.07 0.33 2.96
N ASP A 26 -40.44 0.98 3.95
CA ASP A 26 -40.24 0.47 5.30
C ASP A 26 -41.59 0.28 6.01
N GLU A 27 -42.23 -0.87 5.81
CA GLU A 27 -43.30 -1.36 6.68
C GLU A 27 -42.79 -2.55 7.50
N TYR A 28 -42.50 -2.28 8.78
CA TYR A 28 -42.05 -3.23 9.78
C TYR A 28 -42.97 -4.45 9.87
N ASN A 29 -42.57 -5.60 9.29
CA ASN A 29 -43.15 -6.90 9.62
C ASN A 29 -42.08 -7.96 9.89
N CYS A 30 -41.76 -8.13 11.18
CA CYS A 30 -41.01 -9.27 11.69
C CYS A 30 -41.92 -10.50 11.76
N SER A 31 -42.18 -11.17 10.64
CA SER A 31 -42.74 -12.52 10.66
C SER A 31 -42.59 -13.20 9.30
N ASN A 32 -41.48 -13.93 9.13
CA ASN A 32 -41.39 -15.20 8.40
C ASN A 32 -39.94 -15.72 8.44
N MET A 33 -39.48 -16.14 9.62
CA MET A 33 -38.35 -17.06 9.71
C MET A 33 -38.86 -18.48 9.45
N THR A 34 -38.68 -18.95 8.21
CA THR A 34 -38.90 -20.36 7.88
C THR A 34 -37.73 -21.21 8.41
N SER A 35 -38.08 -22.14 9.30
CA SER A 35 -37.34 -23.32 9.76
C SER A 35 -35.91 -23.11 10.30
N SER A 36 -35.83 -22.95 11.62
CA SER A 36 -34.64 -23.31 12.40
C SER A 36 -34.43 -24.82 12.32
N THR A 37 -33.47 -25.25 11.51
CA THR A 37 -32.91 -26.61 11.57
C THR A 37 -32.21 -26.77 12.91
N VAL A 38 -32.60 -27.77 13.70
CA VAL A 38 -31.93 -28.16 14.94
C VAL A 38 -30.51 -28.62 14.60
N MET A 39 -29.52 -27.72 14.72
CA MET A 39 -28.11 -28.05 14.58
C MET A 39 -27.57 -28.52 15.92
N GLY A 40 -27.09 -29.75 15.96
CA GLY A 40 -26.33 -30.29 17.10
C GLY A 40 -24.84 -29.97 16.95
N PRO A 41 -24.05 -30.06 18.04
CA PRO A 41 -22.60 -29.80 18.02
C PRO A 41 -21.78 -30.66 17.03
N GLY A 42 -22.38 -31.70 16.45
CA GLY A 42 -21.76 -32.58 15.45
C GLY A 42 -21.91 -32.14 13.99
N ASP A 43 -22.71 -31.10 13.69
CA ASP A 43 -22.91 -30.59 12.32
C ASP A 43 -21.93 -29.46 11.94
N ILE A 44 -20.99 -29.12 12.83
CA ILE A 44 -19.92 -28.17 12.53
C ILE A 44 -18.76 -28.96 11.89
N GLY A 45 -18.86 -29.21 10.60
CA GLY A 45 -17.80 -29.80 9.79
C GLY A 45 -18.18 -29.93 8.31
N LEU A 46 -17.29 -29.53 7.42
CA LEU A 46 -17.46 -29.68 5.96
C LEU A 46 -17.73 -31.15 5.60
N PRO A 47 -18.70 -31.45 4.71
CA PRO A 47 -18.85 -32.81 4.19
C PRO A 47 -17.57 -33.20 3.45
N SER A 48 -16.98 -34.34 3.83
CA SER A 48 -15.77 -34.88 3.22
C SER A 48 -15.93 -34.99 1.71
N PRO A 49 -15.14 -34.26 0.90
CA PRO A 49 -15.00 -34.61 -0.50
C PRO A 49 -14.20 -35.92 -0.57
N ALA A 50 -14.73 -36.87 -1.34
CA ALA A 50 -14.04 -38.07 -1.76
C ALA A 50 -12.60 -37.77 -2.15
N SER A 51 -11.69 -38.67 -1.79
CA SER A 51 -10.24 -38.60 -2.00
C SER A 51 -9.87 -38.34 -3.46
N ASN A 52 -9.85 -37.06 -3.84
CA ASN A 52 -9.12 -36.58 -5.00
C ASN A 52 -7.73 -36.22 -4.50
N LYS A 53 -6.80 -37.16 -4.66
CA LYS A 53 -5.36 -36.93 -4.53
C LYS A 53 -4.95 -35.91 -5.60
N SER A 54 -5.10 -34.62 -5.30
CA SER A 54 -4.43 -33.58 -6.07
C SER A 54 -2.93 -33.77 -5.87
N ALA A 55 -2.22 -33.75 -6.99
CA ALA A 55 -0.80 -34.01 -7.04
C ALA A 55 -0.06 -33.05 -6.11
N TYR A 56 0.48 -33.61 -5.02
CA TYR A 56 1.52 -33.00 -4.23
C TYR A 56 2.72 -32.79 -5.16
N THR A 57 2.86 -31.59 -5.71
CA THR A 57 4.18 -31.11 -6.14
C THR A 57 5.07 -31.22 -4.91
N LYS A 58 6.10 -32.04 -5.02
CA LYS A 58 7.05 -32.32 -3.93
C LYS A 58 7.71 -31.00 -3.52
N LYS A 59 7.15 -30.30 -2.53
CA LYS A 59 7.88 -29.28 -1.76
C LYS A 59 8.85 -30.04 -0.86
N ASP A 60 10.11 -29.61 -0.83
CA ASP A 60 11.20 -30.26 -0.12
C ASP A 60 10.78 -30.65 1.30
N SER A 61 10.91 -31.95 1.61
CA SER A 61 10.52 -32.56 2.91
C SER A 61 11.26 -32.03 4.16
N LYS A 62 12.03 -30.95 4.01
CA LYS A 62 12.75 -30.24 5.08
C LYS A 62 12.39 -28.76 5.18
N ALA A 63 11.58 -28.23 4.27
CA ALA A 63 11.09 -26.85 4.34
C ALA A 63 9.90 -26.79 5.31
N ILE A 64 10.16 -26.31 6.53
CA ILE A 64 9.11 -26.09 7.55
C ILE A 64 8.17 -24.94 7.15
N TRP A 65 8.63 -24.02 6.29
CA TRP A 65 7.88 -22.85 5.82
C TRP A 65 7.76 -22.88 4.30
N SER A 66 6.56 -22.62 3.77
CA SER A 66 6.41 -22.31 2.34
C SER A 66 6.81 -20.88 2.04
N GLU A 67 7.31 -20.61 0.83
CA GLU A 67 7.72 -19.27 0.38
C GLU A 67 6.57 -18.24 0.48
N GLU A 68 5.32 -18.69 0.34
CA GLU A 68 4.12 -17.88 0.55
C GLU A 68 3.80 -17.57 2.04
N GLU A 69 4.39 -18.31 2.99
CA GLU A 69 4.13 -18.20 4.44
C GLU A 69 5.21 -17.37 5.16
N VAL A 70 6.33 -17.11 4.48
CA VAL A 70 7.32 -16.13 4.92
C VAL A 70 6.77 -14.75 4.59
N THR A 71 6.29 -14.02 5.59
CA THR A 71 5.89 -12.62 5.42
C THR A 71 7.06 -11.81 4.87
N GLU A 72 6.93 -11.32 3.64
CA GLU A 72 7.86 -10.35 3.03
C GLU A 72 7.91 -9.09 3.90
N GLY A 73 8.89 -9.02 4.81
CA GLY A 73 9.05 -7.91 5.76
C GLY A 73 9.82 -8.27 7.03
N SER A 74 9.82 -9.53 7.44
CA SER A 74 10.59 -9.99 8.62
C SER A 74 12.12 -9.96 8.43
N GLN A 75 12.60 -9.72 7.21
CA GLN A 75 14.03 -9.64 6.90
C GLN A 75 14.69 -8.32 7.35
N PHE A 76 13.89 -7.29 7.67
CA PHE A 76 14.41 -5.96 8.01
C PHE A 76 14.18 -5.53 9.46
N ASP A 77 13.28 -6.21 10.18
CA ASP A 77 13.18 -6.05 11.63
C ASP A 77 14.28 -6.89 12.29
N ASP A 78 15.49 -6.35 12.23
CA ASP A 78 16.69 -6.98 12.73
C ASP A 78 16.68 -6.88 14.26
N LEU A 79 15.96 -7.80 14.91
CA LEU A 79 15.84 -7.93 16.37
C LEU A 79 17.19 -8.07 17.09
N THR A 80 18.29 -8.20 16.34
CA THR A 80 19.67 -8.27 16.84
C THR A 80 20.37 -6.92 16.94
N ASP A 81 19.80 -5.86 16.34
CA ASP A 81 20.41 -4.53 16.30
C ASP A 81 20.01 -3.69 17.51
N THR A 82 20.98 -3.30 18.33
CA THR A 82 20.75 -2.53 19.55
C THR A 82 20.53 -1.04 19.31
N ARG A 83 20.64 -0.56 18.05
CA ARG A 83 20.51 0.86 17.74
C ARG A 83 19.06 1.32 17.84
N PRO A 84 18.80 2.46 18.51
CA PRO A 84 17.46 3.02 18.55
C PRO A 84 16.95 3.43 17.17
N LYS A 85 15.63 3.35 17.00
CA LYS A 85 14.93 3.90 15.85
C LYS A 85 14.86 5.42 15.98
N PRO A 86 15.30 6.21 14.98
CA PRO A 86 15.18 7.67 15.01
C PRO A 86 13.71 8.10 14.85
N GLU A 87 13.38 9.30 15.30
CA GLU A 87 12.07 9.92 15.04
C GLU A 87 11.98 10.31 13.57
N TYR A 88 10.85 10.00 12.93
CA TYR A 88 10.64 10.30 11.51
C TYR A 88 9.19 10.69 11.22
N ASP A 89 9.03 11.55 10.22
CA ASP A 89 7.75 11.98 9.69
C ASP A 89 7.70 11.72 8.17
N ILE A 90 6.56 11.24 7.68
CA ILE A 90 6.31 11.05 6.25
C ILE A 90 5.30 12.09 5.81
N LEU A 91 5.70 12.95 4.87
CA LEU A 91 4.84 13.96 4.26
C LEU A 91 4.68 13.69 2.76
N LEU A 92 3.52 14.04 2.21
CA LEU A 92 3.31 14.03 0.77
C LEU A 92 3.48 15.44 0.23
N LYS A 93 4.25 15.57 -0.86
CA LYS A 93 4.60 16.83 -1.50
C LYS A 93 3.97 16.90 -2.88
N GLN A 94 3.19 17.95 -3.08
CA GLN A 94 2.59 18.30 -4.37
C GLN A 94 3.37 19.47 -4.96
N ASN A 95 3.75 19.34 -6.23
CA ASN A 95 4.37 20.42 -6.98
C ASN A 95 3.28 21.29 -7.61
N VAL A 96 3.06 22.47 -7.04
CA VAL A 96 2.01 23.41 -7.46
C VAL A 96 2.63 24.56 -8.25
N GLY A 97 2.18 24.73 -9.50
CA GLY A 97 2.57 25.83 -10.39
C GLY A 97 1.70 27.08 -10.24
N THR A 98 2.06 28.18 -10.91
CA THR A 98 1.22 29.38 -10.95
C THR A 98 -0.06 29.13 -11.76
N GLU A 99 -0.01 28.26 -12.75
CA GLU A 99 -1.15 27.78 -13.52
C GLU A 99 -2.18 27.05 -12.65
N ASP A 100 -1.74 26.35 -11.61
CA ASP A 100 -2.61 25.63 -10.68
C ASP A 100 -3.33 26.62 -9.75
N VAL A 101 -2.57 27.56 -9.18
CA VAL A 101 -3.07 28.52 -8.17
C VAL A 101 -3.97 29.57 -8.81
N PHE A 102 -3.61 30.09 -9.99
CA PHE A 102 -4.28 31.23 -10.59
C PHE A 102 -5.21 30.87 -11.73
N LEU A 103 -4.96 29.78 -12.48
CA LEU A 103 -5.71 29.46 -13.70
C LEU A 103 -6.52 28.16 -13.60
N GLY A 104 -6.25 27.30 -12.60
CA GLY A 104 -6.95 26.03 -12.41
C GLY A 104 -6.83 25.05 -13.58
N MET A 105 -5.80 25.19 -14.43
CA MET A 105 -5.68 24.43 -15.69
C MET A 105 -5.18 22.99 -15.50
N SER A 106 -4.37 22.76 -14.48
CA SER A 106 -3.63 21.52 -14.23
C SER A 106 -4.48 20.41 -13.59
N ARG A 107 -5.76 20.66 -13.32
CA ARG A 107 -6.71 19.72 -12.67
C ARG A 107 -6.22 19.11 -11.34
N LYS A 108 -5.12 19.60 -10.80
CA LYS A 108 -4.60 19.19 -9.49
C LYS A 108 -5.55 19.65 -8.40
N ASP A 109 -5.84 18.75 -7.48
CA ASP A 109 -6.65 19.01 -6.30
C ASP A 109 -5.78 18.88 -5.03
N PRO A 110 -6.24 19.31 -3.84
CA PRO A 110 -5.46 19.22 -2.60
C PRO A 110 -5.41 17.78 -2.04
N SER A 111 -5.79 16.78 -2.83
CA SER A 111 -5.76 15.39 -2.40
C SER A 111 -4.34 14.82 -2.44
N SER A 112 -4.13 13.77 -1.65
CA SER A 112 -2.90 12.97 -1.72
C SER A 112 -2.71 12.30 -3.08
N MET A 113 -3.76 12.16 -3.91
CA MET A 113 -3.70 11.56 -5.24
C MET A 113 -2.95 12.42 -6.25
N CYS A 114 -2.93 13.75 -6.06
CA CYS A 114 -2.19 14.69 -6.91
C CYS A 114 -0.78 15.03 -6.39
N CYS A 115 -0.33 14.43 -5.28
CA CYS A 115 1.03 14.62 -4.78
C CYS A 115 2.05 13.89 -5.68
N ASP A 116 3.11 14.55 -6.12
CA ASP A 116 4.12 13.97 -7.02
C ASP A 116 5.22 13.19 -6.25
N SER A 117 5.50 13.56 -5.00
CA SER A 117 6.65 13.04 -4.24
C SER A 117 6.32 12.81 -2.77
N MET A 118 7.02 11.85 -2.16
CA MET A 118 7.00 11.59 -0.73
C MET A 118 8.25 12.19 -0.09
N LEU A 119 8.09 12.92 1.02
CA LEU A 119 9.17 13.52 1.79
C LEU A 119 9.26 12.81 3.15
N VAL A 120 10.36 12.11 3.38
CA VAL A 120 10.64 11.47 4.67
C VAL A 120 11.62 12.35 5.43
N LYS A 121 11.18 12.92 6.55
CA LYS A 121 12.01 13.70 7.47
C LYS A 121 12.45 12.83 8.61
N ILE A 122 13.76 12.72 8.84
CA ILE A 122 14.32 11.83 9.86
C ILE A 122 15.22 12.66 10.76
N LYS A 123 14.91 12.68 12.06
CA LYS A 123 15.73 13.38 13.05
C LYS A 123 16.92 12.51 13.43
N LEU A 124 18.12 13.04 13.23
CA LEU A 124 19.39 12.34 13.47
C LEU A 124 20.29 13.22 14.34
N PRO A 125 20.01 13.31 15.66
CA PRO A 125 20.83 14.10 16.56
C PRO A 125 22.26 13.56 16.59
N ASP A 126 23.22 14.48 16.73
CA ASP A 126 24.66 14.19 16.87
C ASP A 126 25.25 13.29 15.77
N THR A 127 24.64 13.27 14.58
CA THR A 127 25.09 12.49 13.42
C THR A 127 25.71 13.41 12.36
N LYS A 128 26.78 12.95 11.72
CA LYS A 128 27.41 13.67 10.59
C LYS A 128 26.89 13.14 9.27
N ALA A 129 26.77 14.02 8.26
CA ALA A 129 26.29 13.66 6.93
C ALA A 129 27.10 12.51 6.28
N THR A 130 28.41 12.45 6.53
CA THR A 130 29.31 11.43 5.96
C THR A 130 29.05 10.02 6.52
N ASP A 131 28.49 9.94 7.72
CA ASP A 131 28.25 8.66 8.40
C ASP A 131 26.85 8.10 8.10
N VAL A 132 26.07 8.79 7.24
CA VAL A 132 24.72 8.38 6.85
C VAL A 132 24.78 7.53 5.59
N VAL A 133 24.32 6.29 5.71
CA VAL A 133 24.10 5.39 4.58
C VAL A 133 22.60 5.21 4.38
N LEU A 134 22.11 5.54 3.19
CA LEU A 134 20.71 5.43 2.81
C LEU A 134 20.60 4.47 1.61
N ASP A 135 19.83 3.40 1.75
CA ASP A 135 19.45 2.49 0.66
C ASP A 135 17.94 2.63 0.41
N VAL A 136 17.58 2.95 -0.83
CA VAL A 136 16.20 3.18 -1.26
C VAL A 136 15.82 2.11 -2.27
N ARG A 137 14.85 1.28 -1.89
CA ARG A 137 14.17 0.32 -2.75
C ARG A 137 12.79 0.84 -3.11
N GLU A 138 12.10 0.12 -3.97
CA GLU A 138 10.78 0.54 -4.47
C GLU A 138 9.76 0.76 -3.34
N LYS A 139 9.71 -0.14 -2.35
CA LYS A 139 8.75 -0.05 -1.22
C LYS A 139 9.42 -0.04 0.15
N PHE A 140 10.73 0.15 0.19
CA PHE A 140 11.49 0.05 1.43
C PHE A 140 12.62 1.07 1.45
N LEU A 141 12.79 1.73 2.59
CA LEU A 141 13.87 2.65 2.87
C LEU A 141 14.66 2.12 4.06
N ASP A 142 15.96 1.88 3.86
CA ASP A 142 16.89 1.50 4.91
C ASP A 142 17.86 2.66 5.17
N LEU A 143 17.89 3.14 6.40
CA LEU A 143 18.85 4.12 6.86
C LEU A 143 19.71 3.52 7.95
N ARG A 144 21.03 3.62 7.76
CA ARG A 144 22.03 3.15 8.71
C ARG A 144 22.99 4.28 9.05
N THR A 145 23.11 4.54 10.34
CA THR A 145 24.13 5.42 10.92
C THR A 145 24.80 4.71 12.09
N PRO A 146 25.94 5.21 12.61
CA PRO A 146 26.59 4.60 13.76
C PRO A 146 25.67 4.48 14.99
N ASN A 147 24.77 5.45 15.17
CA ASN A 147 23.93 5.56 16.35
C ASN A 147 22.48 5.11 16.13
N PHE A 148 21.98 5.18 14.89
CA PHE A 148 20.58 4.94 14.56
C PHE A 148 20.42 3.97 13.39
N LYS A 149 19.32 3.24 13.39
CA LYS A 149 18.87 2.41 12.26
C LYS A 149 17.40 2.62 12.04
N LEU A 150 17.01 2.74 10.77
CA LEU A 150 15.61 2.88 10.38
C LEU A 150 15.35 2.03 9.14
N GLY A 151 14.65 0.92 9.34
CA GLY A 151 13.97 0.19 8.27
C GLY A 151 12.53 0.66 8.17
N LEU A 152 12.16 1.31 7.07
CA LEU A 152 10.84 1.88 6.86
C LEU A 152 10.20 1.30 5.60
N HIS A 153 9.05 0.63 5.76
CA HIS A 153 8.19 0.25 4.66
C HIS A 153 7.41 1.47 4.16
N LEU A 154 7.52 1.75 2.86
CA LEU A 154 6.83 2.88 2.23
C LEU A 154 5.40 2.47 1.85
N PRO A 155 4.41 3.35 2.05
CA PRO A 155 3.01 3.05 1.70
C PRO A 155 2.77 2.95 0.19
N HIS A 156 3.61 3.62 -0.60
CA HIS A 156 3.54 3.62 -2.05
C HIS A 156 4.90 3.28 -2.65
N PRO A 157 4.92 2.63 -3.83
CA PRO A 157 6.15 2.43 -4.59
C PRO A 157 6.76 3.77 -5.01
N VAL A 158 8.10 3.85 -4.98
CA VAL A 158 8.87 5.03 -5.37
C VAL A 158 9.93 4.69 -6.42
N HIS A 159 10.36 5.71 -7.16
CA HIS A 159 11.49 5.62 -8.08
C HIS A 159 12.80 5.66 -7.28
N SER A 160 13.49 4.53 -7.18
CA SER A 160 14.73 4.41 -6.40
C SER A 160 15.88 5.25 -6.95
N GLN A 161 15.91 5.50 -8.27
CA GLN A 161 17.00 6.25 -8.94
C GLN A 161 16.82 7.77 -8.88
N ASP A 162 15.57 8.26 -8.83
CA ASP A 162 15.26 9.69 -8.91
C ASP A 162 15.08 10.35 -7.52
N GLY A 163 15.37 9.61 -6.46
CA GLY A 163 15.34 10.10 -5.08
C GLY A 163 16.41 11.17 -4.83
N LYS A 164 16.07 12.16 -4.00
CA LYS A 164 16.99 13.22 -3.54
C LYS A 164 17.03 13.21 -2.03
N ALA A 165 18.22 13.15 -1.46
CA ALA A 165 18.43 13.26 -0.01
C ALA A 165 19.26 14.50 0.32
N GLN A 166 18.85 15.23 1.35
CA GLN A 166 19.54 16.42 1.85
C GLN A 166 19.66 16.34 3.37
N PHE A 167 20.88 16.45 3.88
CA PHE A 167 21.15 16.49 5.31
C PHE A 167 21.36 17.93 5.78
N TYR A 168 20.56 18.36 6.75
CA TYR A 168 20.62 19.68 7.35
C TYR A 168 21.33 19.60 8.70
N SER A 169 22.63 19.91 8.73
CA SER A 169 23.44 19.88 9.95
C SER A 169 22.96 20.85 11.03
N GLU A 170 22.36 21.99 10.67
CA GLU A 170 21.83 22.97 11.62
C GLU A 170 20.63 22.45 12.41
N ARG A 171 19.79 21.63 11.75
CA ARG A 171 18.59 21.02 12.35
C ARG A 171 18.82 19.60 12.83
N GLN A 172 19.96 19.00 12.48
CA GLN A 172 20.25 17.58 12.66
C GLN A 172 19.14 16.70 12.06
N GLU A 173 18.68 17.06 10.85
CA GLU A 173 17.57 16.40 10.15
C GLU A 173 17.99 15.96 8.74
N LEU A 174 17.60 14.75 8.35
CA LEU A 174 17.71 14.25 6.99
C LEU A 174 16.36 14.34 6.29
N GLU A 175 16.31 15.04 5.18
CA GLU A 175 15.14 15.11 4.31
C GLU A 175 15.37 14.26 3.06
N VAL A 176 14.53 13.24 2.86
CA VAL A 176 14.57 12.35 1.70
C VAL A 176 13.32 12.57 0.86
N THR A 177 13.48 13.18 -0.30
CA THR A 177 12.43 13.35 -1.31
C THR A 177 12.46 12.19 -2.30
N LEU A 178 11.38 11.43 -2.36
CA LEU A 178 11.21 10.23 -3.18
C LEU A 178 10.06 10.44 -4.18
N PRO A 179 10.32 10.46 -5.49
CA PRO A 179 9.27 10.50 -6.50
C PRO A 179 8.42 9.23 -6.45
N MET A 180 7.10 9.37 -6.34
CA MET A 180 6.20 8.20 -6.28
C MET A 180 6.01 7.58 -7.67
N ASN A 181 5.71 6.27 -7.70
CA ASN A 181 5.46 5.51 -8.93
C ASN A 181 4.09 4.81 -8.87
N ARG A 182 3.00 5.57 -8.86
CA ARG A 182 1.64 4.98 -8.79
C ARG A 182 1.09 4.75 -10.20
N LEU A 183 0.21 3.75 -10.33
CA LEU A 183 -0.39 3.36 -11.62
C LEU A 183 -1.07 4.52 -12.38
N MET A 184 -1.68 5.46 -11.65
CA MET A 184 -2.44 6.58 -12.23
C MET A 184 -1.64 7.87 -12.29
N ASP A 185 -0.37 7.86 -11.87
CA ASP A 185 0.47 9.07 -11.87
C ASP A 185 0.65 9.64 -13.28
N GLN A 186 0.71 8.79 -14.30
CA GLN A 186 0.77 9.23 -15.71
C GLN A 186 -0.45 10.04 -16.15
N ILE A 187 -1.60 9.87 -15.49
CA ILE A 187 -2.85 10.58 -15.79
C ILE A 187 -3.00 11.78 -14.84
N ASN A 188 -2.74 11.57 -13.55
CA ASN A 188 -2.96 12.56 -12.50
C ASN A 188 -1.93 13.69 -12.51
N LEU A 189 -0.74 13.45 -13.07
CA LEU A 189 0.39 14.39 -13.07
C LEU A 189 0.71 14.89 -14.50
N GLN A 190 -0.17 14.61 -15.47
CA GLN A 190 -0.10 15.22 -16.79
C GLN A 190 -0.33 16.74 -16.68
N ARG A 191 0.62 17.51 -17.22
CA ARG A 191 0.49 18.96 -17.40
C ARG A 191 -0.29 19.30 -18.66
#